data_AF-A0A0Q8UEM2-F1
#
_entry.id   AF-A0A0Q8UEM2-F1
#
_cell.length_a   1.000
_cell.length_b   1.000
_cell.length_c   1.000
_cell.angle_alpha   90.00
_cell.angle_beta   90.00
_cell.angle_gamma   90.00
#
_symmetry.space_group_name_H-M   'P 1'
#
loop_
_entity.id
_entity.type
_entity.pdbx_description
1 polymer ?
#
loop_
_entity_poly.entity_id
_entity_poly.type
_entity_poly.pdbx_seq_one_letter_code
_entity_poly.pdbx_strand_id
1 'polypeptide(L)' 'MSDLSLPPSVTVSPTIVGVSVLTDDGVTVQVSLPRPRGLRDLPIEEVADRARRMAQDALRAAATSLGSA' A
#
# COMPACT_ATOMS: atom_id res chain seq x y z
N MET A 1 7.25 -11.08 -23.50
CA MET A 1 6.07 -10.66 -22.72
C MET A 1 6.56 -9.54 -21.83
N SER A 2 6.15 -8.31 -22.11
CA SER A 2 6.55 -7.15 -21.29
C SER A 2 5.99 -7.33 -19.90
N ASP A 3 6.84 -7.15 -18.89
CA ASP A 3 6.45 -7.07 -17.50
C ASP A 3 5.42 -5.93 -17.36
N LEU A 4 4.15 -6.30 -17.18
CA LEU A 4 3.03 -5.36 -17.00
C LEU A 4 2.89 -4.93 -15.54
N SER A 5 3.88 -5.24 -14.69
CA SER A 5 3.94 -4.76 -13.32
C SER A 5 4.08 -3.24 -13.32
N LEU A 6 2.95 -2.55 -13.20
CA LEU A 6 2.96 -1.13 -12.91
C LEU A 6 3.55 -0.95 -11.49
N PRO A 7 4.46 0.01 -11.29
CA PRO A 7 4.98 0.28 -9.97
C PRO A 7 3.82 0.63 -9.01
N PRO A 8 3.89 0.23 -7.73
CA PRO A 8 2.88 0.57 -6.74
C PRO A 8 2.60 2.08 -6.74
N SER A 9 1.33 2.44 -6.84
CA SER A 9 0.89 3.83 -6.76
C SER A 9 0.58 4.20 -5.31
N VAL A 10 1.11 5.32 -4.84
CA VAL A 10 0.89 5.83 -3.49
C VAL A 10 0.14 7.15 -3.58
N THR A 11 -1.03 7.22 -2.96
CA THR A 11 -1.84 8.44 -2.85
C THR A 11 -1.87 8.91 -1.41
N VAL A 12 -1.37 10.11 -1.14
CA VAL A 12 -1.36 10.71 0.20
C VAL A 12 -2.49 11.73 0.30
N SER A 13 -3.49 11.44 1.13
CA SER A 13 -4.58 12.35 1.46
C SER A 13 -4.41 12.95 2.87
N PRO A 14 -5.21 13.96 3.26
CA PRO A 14 -5.11 14.57 4.58
C PRO A 14 -5.29 13.60 5.74
N THR A 15 -6.10 12.55 5.56
CA THR A 15 -6.50 11.61 6.63
C THR A 15 -6.12 10.15 6.35
N ILE A 16 -5.80 9.82 5.09
CA ILE A 16 -5.58 8.44 4.63
C ILE A 16 -4.37 8.41 3.70
N VAL A 17 -3.61 7.31 3.74
CA VAL A 17 -2.63 6.98 2.70
C VAL A 17 -3.12 5.72 1.98
N GLY A 18 -3.31 5.82 0.67
CA GLY A 18 -3.67 4.71 -0.19
C GLY A 18 -2.44 4.14 -0.88
N VAL A 19 -2.29 2.82 -0.88
CA VAL A 19 -1.30 2.11 -1.69
C VAL A 19 -2.04 1.16 -2.62
N SER A 20 -1.88 1.34 -3.93
CA SER A 20 -2.55 0.55 -4.96
C SER A 20 -1.53 -0.21 -5.79
N VAL A 21 -1.79 -1.50 -6.02
CA VAL A 21 -0.91 -2.42 -6.77
C VAL A 21 -1.76 -3.15 -7.81
N LEU A 22 -1.28 -3.20 -9.06
CA LEU A 22 -1.83 -4.06 -10.11
C LEU A 22 -1.09 -5.41 -10.05
N THR A 23 -1.83 -6.50 -9.87
CA THR A 23 -1.26 -7.85 -9.89
C THR A 23 -1.14 -8.38 -11.31
N ASP A 24 -0.36 -9.44 -11.48
CA ASP A 24 -0.16 -10.11 -12.78
C ASP A 24 -1.45 -10.70 -13.36
N ASP A 25 -2.43 -11.01 -12.50
CA ASP A 25 -3.77 -11.48 -12.88
C ASP A 25 -4.69 -10.33 -13.33
N GLY A 26 -4.18 -9.09 -13.39
CA GLY A 26 -4.96 -7.90 -13.72
C GLY A 26 -5.86 -7.40 -12.59
N VAL A 27 -5.68 -7.91 -11.36
CA VAL A 27 -6.47 -7.48 -10.19
C VAL A 27 -5.79 -6.28 -9.54
N THR A 28 -6.57 -5.25 -9.21
CA THR A 28 -6.06 -4.13 -8.41
C THR A 28 -6.31 -4.37 -6.94
N VAL A 29 -5.24 -4.35 -6.14
CA VAL A 29 -5.32 -4.42 -4.68
C VAL A 29 -5.01 -3.05 -4.11
N GLN A 30 -5.92 -2.53 -3.28
CA GLN A 30 -5.76 -1.24 -2.63
C GLN A 30 -5.75 -1.40 -1.11
N VAL A 31 -4.71 -0.87 -0.47
CA VAL A 31 -4.60 -0.80 0.99
C VAL A 31 -4.82 0.64 1.42
N SER A 32 -5.82 0.85 2.28
CA SER A 32 -6.10 2.15 2.90
C SER A 32 -5.55 2.15 4.32
N LEU A 33 -4.53 2.98 4.55
CA LEU A 33 -3.90 3.16 5.84
C LEU A 33 -4.38 4.47 6.47
N PRO A 34 -4.75 4.51 7.76
CA PRO A 34 -4.99 5.77 8.44
C PRO A 34 -3.69 6.57 8.44
N ARG A 35 -3.73 7.87 8.12
CA ARG A 35 -2.53 8.72 8.18
C ARG A 35 -2.08 8.81 9.64
N PRO A 36 -0.92 8.24 10.03
CA PRO A 36 -0.51 8.25 11.42
C PRO A 36 -0.28 9.67 11.94
N ARG A 37 -0.74 9.94 13.16
CA ARG A 37 -0.52 11.24 13.84
C ARG A 37 1.00 11.45 14.01
N GLY A 38 1.51 12.61 13.61
CA GLY A 38 2.95 12.94 13.66
C GLY A 38 3.69 12.92 12.32
N LEU A 39 3.10 12.40 11.24
CA LEU A 39 3.65 12.50 9.86
C LEU A 39 3.29 13.81 9.15
N ARG A 40 2.82 14.84 9.88
CA ARG A 40 2.61 16.17 9.29
C ARG A 40 3.93 16.85 8.91
N ASP A 41 4.98 16.52 9.65
CA ASP A 41 6.29 17.18 9.54
C ASP A 41 7.35 16.30 8.84
N LEU A 42 6.96 15.10 8.38
CA LEU A 42 7.86 14.18 7.69
C LEU A 42 7.82 14.40 6.17
N PRO A 43 8.96 14.29 5.47
CA PRO A 43 9.01 14.36 4.01
C PRO A 43 8.07 13.34 3.36
N ILE A 44 7.49 13.72 2.21
CA ILE A 44 6.47 12.90 1.55
C ILE A 44 7.02 11.54 1.08
N GLU A 45 8.31 11.49 0.74
CA GLU A 45 9.03 10.28 0.37
C GLU A 45 9.10 9.28 1.54
N GLU A 46 9.38 9.78 2.74
CA GLU A 46 9.43 8.95 3.94
C GLU A 46 8.04 8.44 4.33
N VAL A 47 7.01 9.28 4.18
CA VAL A 47 5.60 8.89 4.33
C VAL A 47 5.26 7.75 3.36
N ALA A 48 5.65 7.89 2.08
CA ALA A 48 5.39 6.90 1.05
C ALA A 48 6.11 5.57 1.33
N ASP A 49 7.37 5.60 1.76
CA ASP A 49 8.12 4.38 2.07
C ASP A 49 7.60 3.67 3.33
N ARG A 50 7.18 4.43 4.33
CA ARG A 50 6.51 3.88 5.51
C ARG A 50 5.16 3.27 5.16
N ALA A 51 4.37 3.96 4.34
CA ALA A 51 3.09 3.44 3.86
C ALA A 51 3.25 2.17 3.02
N ARG A 52 4.26 2.11 2.14
CA ARG A 52 4.59 0.91 1.36
C ARG A 52 4.91 -0.29 2.25
N ARG A 53 5.76 -0.12 3.28
CA ARG A 53 6.08 -1.19 4.25
C ARG A 53 4.84 -1.66 5.01
N MET A 54 4.05 -0.74 5.53
CA MET A 54 2.81 -1.08 6.25
C MET A 54 1.79 -1.79 5.35
N ALA A 55 1.69 -1.39 4.08
CA ALA A 55 0.81 -2.05 3.12
C ALA A 55 1.27 -3.49 2.81
N GLN A 56 2.57 -3.72 2.68
CA GLN A 56 3.12 -5.08 2.50
C GLN A 56 2.79 -5.99 3.69
N ASP A 57 2.98 -5.49 4.92
CA ASP A 57 2.66 -6.25 6.14
C ASP A 57 1.16 -6.55 6.23
N ALA A 58 0.30 -5.57 5.92
CA ALA A 58 -1.15 -5.75 5.90
C ALA A 58 -1.60 -6.79 4.87
N LEU A 59 -1.03 -6.76 3.66
CA LEU A 59 -1.33 -7.74 2.61
C LEU A 59 -0.88 -9.14 3.01
N ARG A 60 0.30 -9.28 3.62
CA ARG A 60 0.78 -10.58 4.12
C ARG A 60 -0.16 -11.13 5.19
N ALA A 61 -0.56 -10.31 6.15
CA ALA A 61 -1.51 -10.72 7.20
C ALA A 61 -2.88 -11.11 6.61
N ALA A 62 -3.39 -10.34 5.65
CA ALA A 62 -4.66 -10.66 4.97
C ALA A 62 -4.56 -11.99 4.19
N ALA A 63 -3.47 -12.22 3.45
CA ALA A 63 -3.24 -13.47 2.74
C ALA A 63 -3.18 -14.68 3.68
N THR A 64 -2.48 -14.56 4.82
CA THR A 64 -2.47 -15.59 5.87
C THR A 64 -3.89 -15.85 6.40
N SER A 65 -4.66 -14.81 6.68
CA SER A 65 -6.04 -14.95 7.17
C SER A 65 -6.97 -15.61 6.17
N LEU A 66 -6.83 -15.32 4.86
CA LEU A 66 -7.63 -15.93 3.80
C LEU A 66 -7.27 -17.41 3.60
N GLY A 67 -5.98 -17.77 3.71
CA GLY A 67 -5.54 -19.17 3.60
C GLY A 67 -5.88 -20.04 4.82
N SER A 68 -6.27 -19.42 5.93
CA SER A 68 -6.73 -20.12 7.14
C SER A 68 -8.26 -20.27 7.24
N ALA A 69 -9.01 -19.69 6.30
CA ALA A 69 -10.47 -19.76 6.21
C ALA A 69 -10.91 -20.87 5.25
#